data_AF-A0A845UR98-F1
#
_entry.id   AF-A0A845UR98-F1
#
_cell.length_a   1.000
_cell.length_b   1.000
_cell.length_c   1.000
_cell.angle_alpha   90.00
_cell.angle_beta   90.00
_cell.angle_gamma   90.00
#
_symmetry.space_group_name_H-M   'P 1'
#
loop_
_entity.id
_entity.type
_entity.pdbx_description
1 polymer ?
#
loop_
_entity_poly.entity_id
_entity_poly.type
_entity_poly.pdbx_seq_one_letter_code
_entity_poly.pdbx_strand_id
1 'polypeptide(L)'
;SAIAGTRGAAHALARHGGGVLPEGALAEGLGPLPVSALRIDHETAATLCRVGLTRIADLVHLPRAPLAKRFGPALITRLDQALGTQPEPVDAEREAPHFGVRMTLPEPIGLQEDVMAGLARLLERLCAQLTHHQHGARRVLLELRRVDRETAHVRVGLARPMRDPARIAALFEKGVGEVEAGFGIDALRLCAEVTEKLPPEQLGHGSTPGRPKLRSEDALADLVSRLGNRLGFDAVQRMLPADSTIPERSFLIAPAAYSTAEEAPPRRGPPRPQILFPPEMVSGARGAQPGHPPAQFRWRNMRFSTLRATGPERIAPEWWFDDPAWRAGIRDYWRIETREGPRLWLFHTPQVAGWNAGGAQDWFVQGEFA
;
A
#
# COMPACT_ATOMS: atom_id res chain seq x y z
N SER A 1 -15.22 39.85 22.42
CA SER A 1 -13.85 39.39 22.71
C SER A 1 -13.71 39.18 24.21
N ALA A 2 -12.99 38.15 24.65
CA ALA A 2 -12.76 37.91 26.07
C ALA A 2 -11.36 37.36 26.34
N ILE A 3 -10.80 37.65 27.51
CA ILE A 3 -9.48 37.20 27.97
C ILE A 3 -9.67 36.56 29.33
N ALA A 4 -9.17 35.34 29.51
CA ALA A 4 -9.20 34.63 30.79
C ALA A 4 -8.04 33.61 30.83
N GLY A 5 -7.70 33.15 32.05
CA GLY A 5 -6.61 32.19 32.26
C GLY A 5 -6.84 30.77 31.72
N THR A 6 -8.03 30.47 31.18
CA THR A 6 -8.33 29.17 30.56
C THR A 6 -9.12 29.36 29.25
N ARG A 7 -8.95 28.42 28.31
CA ARG A 7 -9.72 28.38 27.06
C ARG A 7 -11.22 28.26 27.33
N GLY A 8 -11.62 27.43 28.30
CA GLY A 8 -13.00 27.26 28.72
C GLY A 8 -13.63 28.56 29.23
N ALA A 9 -12.92 29.30 30.08
CA ALA A 9 -13.41 30.57 30.62
C ALA A 9 -13.52 31.65 29.54
N ALA A 10 -12.49 31.82 28.71
CA ALA A 10 -12.48 32.80 27.63
C ALA A 10 -13.62 32.54 26.62
N HIS A 11 -13.91 31.27 26.33
CA HIS A 11 -15.04 30.89 25.48
C HIS A 11 -16.40 31.25 26.09
N ALA A 12 -16.61 30.88 27.35
CA ALA A 12 -17.87 31.15 28.08
C ALA A 12 -18.15 32.66 28.13
N LEU A 13 -17.13 33.45 28.48
CA LEU A 13 -17.24 34.91 28.53
C LEU A 13 -17.48 35.51 27.15
N ALA A 14 -16.74 35.09 26.13
CA ALA A 14 -16.88 35.64 24.79
C ALA A 14 -18.30 35.49 24.21
N ARG A 15 -19.01 34.42 24.57
CA ARG A 15 -20.39 34.17 24.14
C ARG A 15 -21.46 34.88 24.97
N HIS A 16 -21.15 35.30 26.20
CA HIS A 16 -22.13 35.79 27.16
C HIS A 16 -21.84 37.20 27.70
N GLY A 17 -21.11 38.03 26.94
CA GLY A 17 -20.93 39.45 27.26
C GLY A 17 -19.51 39.99 27.07
N GLY A 18 -18.53 39.11 26.88
CA GLY A 18 -17.12 39.50 26.74
C GLY A 18 -16.47 39.94 28.05
N GLY A 19 -15.22 40.44 27.97
CA GLY A 19 -14.50 41.01 29.11
C GLY A 19 -13.19 40.31 29.45
N VAL A 20 -12.48 40.86 30.44
CA VAL A 20 -11.19 40.34 30.91
C VAL A 20 -11.38 39.82 32.33
N LEU A 21 -11.10 38.54 32.54
CA LEU A 21 -11.03 37.94 33.87
C LEU A 21 -9.58 37.94 34.35
N PRO A 22 -9.29 38.59 35.50
CA PRO A 22 -7.96 38.52 36.09
C PRO A 22 -7.66 37.11 36.60
N GLU A 23 -6.36 36.80 36.75
CA GLU A 23 -5.91 35.54 37.31
C GLU A 23 -6.49 35.32 38.72
N GLY A 24 -6.91 34.09 39.01
CA GLY A 24 -7.56 33.73 40.29
C GLY A 24 -9.06 34.00 40.37
N ALA A 25 -9.65 34.81 39.46
CA ALA A 25 -11.07 35.17 39.50
C ALA A 25 -11.99 34.27 38.64
N LEU A 26 -11.54 33.07 38.27
CA LEU A 26 -12.26 32.18 37.34
C LEU A 26 -13.61 31.71 37.90
N ALA A 27 -13.65 31.26 39.15
CA ALA A 27 -14.89 30.76 39.76
C ALA A 27 -15.93 31.88 39.97
N GLU A 28 -15.48 33.05 40.43
CA GLU A 28 -16.34 34.21 40.69
C GLU A 28 -16.85 34.84 39.39
N GLY A 29 -15.98 35.02 38.39
CA GLY A 29 -16.36 35.65 37.12
C GLY A 29 -17.20 34.74 36.20
N LEU A 30 -17.03 33.42 36.29
CA LEU A 30 -17.88 32.47 35.55
C LEU A 30 -19.16 32.12 36.29
N GLY A 31 -19.20 32.25 37.61
CA GLY A 31 -20.33 31.86 38.46
C GLY A 31 -21.70 32.35 37.99
N PRO A 32 -21.88 33.64 37.62
CA PRO A 32 -23.15 34.18 37.16
C PRO A 32 -23.61 33.67 35.78
N LEU A 33 -22.72 33.07 34.99
CA LEU A 33 -23.03 32.63 33.64
C LEU A 33 -23.94 31.38 33.67
N PRO A 34 -24.81 31.22 32.66
CA PRO A 34 -25.65 30.03 32.57
C PRO A 34 -24.82 28.77 32.35
N VAL A 35 -25.33 27.60 32.77
CA VAL A 35 -24.66 26.30 32.55
C VAL A 35 -24.43 25.99 31.07
N SER A 36 -25.22 26.58 30.16
CA SER A 36 -25.02 26.49 28.70
C SER A 36 -23.74 27.17 28.21
N ALA A 37 -23.12 28.03 29.03
CA ALA A 37 -21.84 28.66 28.73
C ALA A 37 -20.67 27.68 28.88
N LEU A 38 -20.85 26.63 29.70
CA LEU A 38 -19.98 25.46 29.65
C LEU A 38 -20.28 24.76 28.33
N ARG A 39 -19.25 24.39 27.56
CA ARG A 39 -19.36 23.75 26.23
C ARG A 39 -19.86 22.30 26.31
N ILE A 40 -21.03 22.14 26.93
CA ILE A 40 -21.77 20.91 27.12
C ILE A 40 -22.87 20.82 26.05
N ASP A 41 -23.39 19.62 25.86
CA ASP A 41 -24.49 19.37 24.94
C ASP A 41 -25.80 20.00 25.43
N HIS A 42 -26.71 20.25 24.50
CA HIS A 42 -27.98 20.93 24.78
C HIS A 42 -28.89 20.14 25.72
N GLU A 43 -28.87 18.81 25.63
CA GLU A 43 -29.72 17.93 26.45
C GLU A 43 -29.28 17.94 27.92
N THR A 44 -27.97 17.88 28.18
CA THR A 44 -27.40 18.03 29.52
C THR A 44 -27.72 19.41 30.12
N ALA A 45 -27.56 20.48 29.34
CA ALA A 45 -27.90 21.84 29.79
C ALA A 45 -29.40 21.97 30.15
N ALA A 46 -30.30 21.44 29.32
CA ALA A 46 -31.74 21.46 29.59
C ALA A 46 -32.10 20.63 30.84
N THR A 47 -31.44 19.50 31.05
CA THR A 47 -31.67 18.64 32.22
C THR A 47 -31.17 19.30 33.51
N LEU A 48 -30.03 19.99 33.48
CA LEU A 48 -29.54 20.79 34.61
C LEU A 48 -30.53 21.89 34.99
N CYS A 49 -31.05 22.63 34.00
CA CYS A 49 -32.07 23.65 34.22
C CYS A 49 -33.35 23.08 34.85
N ARG A 50 -33.83 21.89 34.42
CA ARG A 50 -35.01 21.23 35.00
C ARG A 50 -34.83 20.85 36.47
N VAL A 51 -33.59 20.61 36.91
CA VAL A 51 -33.26 20.25 38.30
C VAL A 51 -32.93 21.50 39.14
N GLY A 52 -32.99 22.70 38.54
CA GLY A 52 -32.75 23.98 39.22
C GLY A 52 -31.29 24.44 39.19
N LEU A 53 -30.40 23.75 38.48
CA LEU A 53 -28.99 24.12 38.31
C LEU A 53 -28.86 24.94 37.03
N THR A 54 -29.01 26.25 37.14
CA THR A 54 -29.10 27.15 35.96
C THR A 54 -27.81 27.91 35.72
N ARG A 55 -27.00 28.11 36.75
CA ARG A 55 -25.74 28.89 36.71
C ARG A 55 -24.54 28.01 36.99
N ILE A 56 -23.37 28.43 36.51
CA ILE A 56 -22.10 27.73 36.77
C ILE A 56 -21.82 27.69 38.27
N ALA A 57 -22.11 28.78 39.02
CA ALA A 57 -21.95 28.83 40.47
C ALA A 57 -22.68 27.69 41.20
N ASP A 58 -23.85 27.29 40.69
CA ASP A 58 -24.65 26.19 41.26
C ASP A 58 -23.92 24.85 41.17
N LEU A 59 -23.00 24.70 40.20
CA LEU A 59 -22.20 23.50 39.99
C LEU A 59 -20.87 23.53 40.75
N VAL A 60 -20.28 24.71 40.97
CA VAL A 60 -18.94 24.86 41.57
C VAL A 60 -18.86 24.23 42.96
N HIS A 61 -19.93 24.28 43.76
CA HIS A 61 -19.92 23.78 45.14
C HIS A 61 -20.41 22.33 45.31
N LEU A 62 -20.94 21.72 44.25
CA LEU A 62 -21.52 20.38 44.32
C LEU A 62 -20.45 19.27 44.27
N PRO A 63 -20.62 18.15 45.00
CA PRO A 63 -19.70 17.03 44.91
C PRO A 63 -19.64 16.44 43.48
N ARG A 64 -18.41 16.20 42.99
CA ARG A 64 -18.13 15.82 41.59
C ARG A 64 -18.65 14.42 41.24
N ALA A 65 -18.49 13.46 42.15
CA ALA A 65 -18.90 12.07 41.95
C ALA A 65 -20.40 11.89 41.64
N PRO A 66 -21.35 12.45 42.42
CA PRO A 66 -22.78 12.33 42.11
C PRO A 66 -23.19 13.12 40.86
N LEU A 67 -22.55 14.25 40.57
CA LEU A 67 -22.77 14.99 39.34
C LEU A 67 -22.35 14.19 38.10
N ALA A 68 -21.14 13.60 38.11
CA ALA A 68 -20.67 12.74 37.02
C ALA A 68 -21.56 11.50 36.83
N LYS A 69 -22.07 10.92 37.93
CA LYS A 69 -22.98 9.76 37.87
C LYS A 69 -24.33 10.09 37.21
N ARG A 70 -24.84 11.32 37.42
CA ARG A 70 -26.18 11.72 36.96
C ARG A 70 -26.18 12.41 35.59
N PHE A 71 -25.14 13.19 35.28
CA PHE A 71 -25.05 14.03 34.08
C PHE A 71 -23.86 13.66 33.17
N GLY A 72 -23.13 12.61 33.52
CA GLY A 72 -21.99 12.12 32.76
C GLY A 72 -20.66 12.83 33.10
N PRO A 73 -19.53 12.21 32.74
CA PRO A 73 -18.20 12.75 33.02
C PRO A 73 -17.89 14.03 32.22
N ALA A 74 -18.50 14.19 31.04
CA ALA A 74 -18.24 15.33 30.16
C ALA A 74 -18.57 16.69 30.81
N LEU A 75 -19.64 16.77 31.61
CA LEU A 75 -19.98 17.98 32.37
C LEU A 75 -18.85 18.39 33.32
N ILE A 76 -18.32 17.42 34.09
CA ILE A 76 -17.25 17.65 35.06
C ILE A 76 -15.98 18.07 34.33
N THR A 77 -15.60 17.38 33.26
CA THR A 77 -14.46 17.76 32.41
C THR A 77 -14.59 19.20 31.92
N ARG A 78 -15.78 19.63 31.44
CA ARG A 78 -15.98 21.02 30.97
C ARG A 78 -15.93 22.04 32.10
N LEU A 79 -16.45 21.71 33.27
CA LEU A 79 -16.39 22.56 34.46
C LEU A 79 -14.95 22.73 34.94
N ASP A 80 -14.21 21.63 35.06
CA ASP A 80 -12.81 21.62 35.52
C ASP A 80 -11.89 22.33 34.52
N GLN A 81 -12.14 22.19 33.21
CA GLN A 81 -11.44 22.96 32.16
C GLN A 81 -11.74 24.46 32.23
N ALA A 82 -12.99 24.84 32.53
CA ALA A 82 -13.37 26.24 32.64
C ALA A 82 -12.76 26.89 33.89
N LEU A 83 -12.74 26.18 35.02
CA LEU A 83 -12.17 26.63 36.29
C LEU A 83 -10.64 26.54 36.36
N GLY A 84 -10.01 25.84 35.42
CA GLY A 84 -8.55 25.68 35.38
C GLY A 84 -8.01 24.55 36.25
N THR A 85 -8.89 23.73 36.85
CA THR A 85 -8.52 22.51 37.57
C THR A 85 -7.92 21.47 36.63
N GLN A 86 -8.43 21.39 35.40
CA GLN A 86 -7.92 20.49 34.37
C GLN A 86 -7.37 21.31 33.19
N PRO A 87 -6.12 21.06 32.74
CA PRO A 87 -5.57 21.77 31.61
C PRO A 87 -6.32 21.41 30.31
N GLU A 88 -6.62 22.42 29.51
CA GLU A 88 -7.10 22.27 28.13
C GLU A 88 -6.05 22.89 27.20
N PRO A 89 -5.05 22.14 26.73
CA PRO A 89 -4.03 22.66 25.85
C PRO A 89 -4.66 23.16 24.55
N VAL A 90 -4.15 24.29 24.05
CA VAL A 90 -4.51 24.82 22.73
C VAL A 90 -3.49 24.29 21.73
N ASP A 91 -3.47 22.98 21.51
CA ASP A 91 -2.72 22.41 20.40
C ASP A 91 -3.61 22.46 19.15
N ALA A 92 -3.25 23.35 18.23
CA ALA A 92 -3.67 23.20 16.85
C ALA A 92 -2.70 22.21 16.23
N GLU A 93 -3.15 20.97 15.99
CA GLU A 93 -2.41 20.07 15.12
C GLU A 93 -2.12 20.82 13.82
N ARG A 94 -0.84 20.86 13.42
CA ARG A 94 -0.47 21.49 12.16
C ARG A 94 -1.20 20.74 11.05
N GLU A 95 -2.01 21.47 10.29
CA GLU A 95 -2.68 20.93 9.11
C GLU A 95 -1.65 20.24 8.22
N ALA A 96 -1.94 18.99 7.85
CA ALA A 96 -1.04 18.22 7.01
C ALA A 96 -0.82 18.97 5.68
N PRO A 97 0.41 19.01 5.15
CA PRO A 97 0.67 19.73 3.91
C PRO A 97 -0.18 19.16 2.78
N HIS A 98 -1.02 20.01 2.18
CA HIS A 98 -1.81 19.68 1.00
C HIS A 98 -1.05 20.05 -0.26
N PHE A 99 -0.76 19.04 -1.08
CA PHE A 99 -0.02 19.18 -2.34
C PHE A 99 -1.00 19.31 -3.50
N GLY A 100 -1.47 20.54 -3.73
CA GLY A 100 -2.45 20.84 -4.75
C GLY A 100 -2.13 22.15 -5.47
N VAL A 101 -2.15 22.11 -6.79
CA VAL A 101 -1.94 23.28 -7.65
C VAL A 101 -3.07 23.39 -8.64
N ARG A 102 -3.45 24.62 -8.99
CA ARG A 102 -4.47 24.89 -10.00
C ARG A 102 -4.05 25.98 -10.96
N MET A 103 -4.67 25.98 -12.13
CA MET A 103 -4.65 27.08 -13.08
C MET A 103 -6.02 27.22 -13.74
N THR A 104 -6.37 28.47 -14.05
CA THR A 104 -7.51 28.84 -14.90
C THR A 104 -6.96 29.32 -16.23
N LEU A 105 -7.68 29.01 -17.30
CA LEU A 105 -7.32 29.40 -18.65
C LEU A 105 -8.18 30.60 -19.07
N PRO A 106 -7.61 31.57 -19.81
CA PRO A 106 -8.38 32.71 -20.30
C PRO A 106 -9.39 32.31 -21.38
N GLU A 107 -9.05 31.31 -22.19
CA GLU A 107 -9.91 30.71 -23.21
C GLU A 107 -10.01 29.20 -22.98
N PRO A 108 -11.20 28.59 -23.17
CA PRO A 108 -11.37 27.15 -23.05
C PRO A 108 -10.55 26.39 -24.11
N ILE A 109 -9.85 25.34 -23.68
CA ILE A 109 -9.06 24.47 -24.58
C ILE A 109 -9.77 23.13 -24.80
N GLY A 110 -9.59 22.56 -25.98
CA GLY A 110 -10.16 21.24 -26.34
C GLY A 110 -9.13 20.23 -26.83
N LEU A 111 -7.95 20.68 -27.24
CA LEU A 111 -6.93 19.80 -27.80
C LEU A 111 -6.14 19.10 -26.68
N GLN A 112 -5.85 17.82 -26.88
CA GLN A 112 -5.05 17.03 -25.94
C GLN A 112 -3.67 17.67 -25.71
N GLU A 113 -3.03 18.20 -26.74
CA GLU A 113 -1.71 18.85 -26.63
C GLU A 113 -1.73 20.07 -25.70
N ASP A 114 -2.79 20.88 -25.75
CA ASP A 114 -2.96 22.04 -24.87
C ASP A 114 -3.15 21.61 -23.41
N VAL A 115 -3.94 20.55 -23.19
CA VAL A 115 -4.18 20.00 -21.85
C VAL A 115 -2.89 19.44 -21.28
N MET A 116 -2.10 18.73 -22.09
CA MET A 116 -0.80 18.18 -21.69
C MET A 116 0.22 19.29 -21.40
N ALA A 117 0.22 20.39 -22.16
CA ALA A 117 1.06 21.56 -21.89
C ALA A 117 0.67 22.25 -20.57
N GLY A 118 -0.64 22.40 -20.31
CA GLY A 118 -1.17 22.89 -19.05
C GLY A 118 -0.77 22.01 -17.87
N LEU A 119 -0.89 20.69 -18.03
CA LEU A 119 -0.48 19.68 -17.05
C LEU A 119 1.02 19.76 -16.74
N ALA A 120 1.89 19.86 -17.76
CA ALA A 120 3.34 19.96 -17.55
C ALA A 120 3.71 21.14 -16.64
N ARG A 121 3.10 22.32 -16.88
CA ARG A 121 3.30 23.51 -16.06
C ARG A 121 2.75 23.37 -14.63
N LEU A 122 1.65 22.62 -14.43
CA LEU A 122 1.19 22.27 -13.08
C LEU A 122 2.15 21.30 -12.39
N LEU A 123 2.67 20.31 -13.11
CA LEU A 123 3.58 19.30 -12.58
C LEU A 123 4.90 19.91 -12.11
N GLU A 124 5.45 20.90 -12.82
CA GLU A 124 6.63 21.64 -12.37
C GLU A 124 6.40 22.28 -10.99
N ARG A 125 5.27 22.97 -10.82
CA ARG A 125 4.90 23.63 -9.55
C ARG A 125 4.63 22.62 -8.44
N LEU A 126 3.91 21.53 -8.74
CA LEU A 126 3.61 20.47 -7.79
C LEU A 126 4.90 19.76 -7.33
N CYS A 127 5.79 19.42 -8.26
CA CYS A 127 7.06 18.78 -7.97
C CYS A 127 7.99 19.69 -7.17
N ALA A 128 7.98 21.00 -7.41
CA ALA A 128 8.70 21.96 -6.58
C ALA A 128 8.19 21.98 -5.13
N GLN A 129 6.86 21.97 -4.94
CA GLN A 129 6.25 21.88 -3.59
C GLN A 129 6.61 20.56 -2.90
N LEU A 130 6.49 19.43 -3.60
CA LEU A 130 6.88 18.11 -3.09
C LEU A 130 8.37 18.07 -2.72
N THR A 131 9.23 18.69 -3.54
CA THR A 131 10.67 18.79 -3.27
C THR A 131 10.96 19.56 -2.00
N HIS A 132 10.33 20.72 -1.81
CA HIS A 132 10.49 21.56 -0.63
C HIS A 132 10.15 20.80 0.66
N HIS A 133 9.09 19.98 0.62
CA HIS A 133 8.67 19.16 1.77
C HIS A 133 9.37 17.79 1.86
N GLN A 134 10.30 17.47 0.96
CA GLN A 134 10.95 16.15 0.87
C GLN A 134 9.94 14.99 0.75
N HIS A 135 8.90 15.19 -0.06
CA HIS A 135 7.89 14.18 -0.39
C HIS A 135 7.99 13.82 -1.89
N GLY A 136 7.45 12.66 -2.23
CA GLY A 136 7.19 12.21 -3.60
C GLY A 136 5.74 11.78 -3.75
N ALA A 137 5.18 11.97 -4.93
CA ALA A 137 3.82 11.54 -5.23
C ALA A 137 3.77 10.02 -5.45
N ARG A 138 2.71 9.39 -4.95
CA ARG A 138 2.34 7.99 -5.21
C ARG A 138 1.09 7.87 -6.05
N ARG A 139 0.21 8.84 -5.92
CA ARG A 139 -1.02 8.95 -6.70
C ARG A 139 -1.26 10.41 -7.01
N VAL A 140 -1.49 10.71 -8.27
CA VAL A 140 -1.76 12.06 -8.74
C VAL A 140 -3.11 12.07 -9.44
N LEU A 141 -3.94 13.04 -9.07
CA LEU A 141 -5.24 13.30 -9.66
C LEU A 141 -5.16 14.60 -10.46
N LEU A 142 -5.54 14.53 -11.73
CA LEU A 142 -5.80 15.67 -12.59
C LEU A 142 -7.32 15.84 -12.72
N GLU A 143 -7.81 17.00 -12.29
CA GLU A 143 -9.19 17.46 -12.44
C GLU A 143 -9.22 18.46 -13.61
N LEU A 144 -10.03 18.17 -14.61
CA LEU A 144 -10.25 19.01 -15.79
C LEU A 144 -11.68 19.56 -15.72
N ARG A 145 -11.82 20.85 -15.41
CA ARG A 145 -13.12 21.49 -15.31
C ARG A 145 -13.54 22.05 -16.65
N ARG A 146 -14.75 21.69 -17.08
CA ARG A 146 -15.38 22.16 -18.31
C ARG A 146 -16.17 23.44 -18.06
N VAL A 147 -16.46 24.17 -19.14
CA VAL A 147 -17.24 25.42 -19.11
C VAL A 147 -18.65 25.22 -18.53
N ASP A 148 -19.26 24.06 -18.75
CA ASP A 148 -20.56 23.65 -18.21
C ASP A 148 -20.53 23.22 -16.73
N ARG A 149 -19.39 23.37 -16.07
CA ARG A 149 -19.09 22.99 -14.68
C ARG A 149 -18.99 21.49 -14.42
N GLU A 150 -19.00 20.66 -15.45
CA GLU A 150 -18.64 19.25 -15.30
C GLU A 150 -17.12 19.11 -15.07
N THR A 151 -16.70 18.11 -14.30
CA THR A 151 -15.27 17.86 -14.01
C THR A 151 -14.90 16.44 -14.41
N ALA A 152 -14.01 16.32 -15.40
CA ALA A 152 -13.38 15.06 -15.74
C ALA A 152 -12.18 14.80 -14.80
N HIS A 153 -11.99 13.54 -14.45
CA HIS A 153 -10.95 13.12 -13.50
C HIS A 153 -10.04 12.10 -14.15
N VAL A 154 -8.75 12.39 -14.23
CA VAL A 154 -7.72 11.45 -14.68
C VAL A 154 -6.81 11.17 -13.51
N ARG A 155 -6.63 9.90 -13.15
CA ARG A 155 -5.82 9.49 -12.00
C ARG A 155 -4.70 8.58 -12.48
N VAL A 156 -3.49 8.83 -12.00
CA VAL A 156 -2.33 7.95 -12.24
C VAL A 156 -1.71 7.52 -10.91
N GLY A 157 -1.31 6.26 -10.85
CA GLY A 157 -0.51 5.70 -9.77
C GLY A 157 0.97 5.59 -10.14
N LEU A 158 1.82 5.56 -9.13
CA LEU A 158 3.28 5.52 -9.26
C LEU A 158 3.84 4.38 -8.42
N ALA A 159 4.61 3.48 -9.05
CA ALA A 159 5.18 2.29 -8.41
C ALA A 159 6.30 2.59 -7.40
N ARG A 160 6.87 3.80 -7.45
CA ARG A 160 7.75 4.38 -6.41
C ARG A 160 7.36 5.85 -6.20
N PRO A 161 7.64 6.45 -5.02
CA PRO A 161 7.39 7.88 -4.83
C PRO A 161 8.27 8.68 -5.79
N MET A 162 7.65 9.58 -6.56
CA MET A 162 8.34 10.32 -7.61
C MET A 162 7.97 11.81 -7.59
N ARG A 163 8.91 12.66 -8.03
CA ARG A 163 8.75 14.11 -8.18
C ARG A 163 9.39 14.64 -9.46
N ASP A 164 9.32 13.84 -10.53
CA ASP A 164 9.80 14.17 -11.88
C ASP A 164 8.60 14.57 -12.76
N PRO A 165 8.50 15.85 -13.19
CA PRO A 165 7.39 16.33 -14.00
C PRO A 165 7.22 15.57 -15.31
N ALA A 166 8.31 15.28 -16.04
CA ALA A 166 8.25 14.69 -17.37
C ALA A 166 7.79 13.23 -17.30
N ARG A 167 8.34 12.46 -16.34
CA ARG A 167 7.95 11.05 -16.13
C ARG A 167 6.51 10.92 -15.67
N ILE A 168 6.05 11.80 -14.79
CA ILE A 168 4.64 11.79 -14.34
C ILE A 168 3.71 12.20 -15.49
N ALA A 169 4.06 13.22 -16.28
CA ALA A 169 3.26 13.69 -17.42
C ALA A 169 3.00 12.56 -18.43
N ALA A 170 4.01 11.76 -18.76
CA ALA A 170 3.88 10.64 -19.70
C ALA A 170 2.82 9.60 -19.28
N LEU A 171 2.55 9.44 -17.97
CA LEU A 171 1.51 8.52 -17.48
C LEU A 171 0.09 9.04 -17.74
N PHE A 172 -0.08 10.35 -17.89
CA PHE A 172 -1.38 10.98 -18.15
C PHE A 172 -1.77 10.98 -19.62
N GLU A 173 -0.83 10.80 -20.56
CA GLU A 173 -1.09 10.91 -22.01
C GLU A 173 -2.30 10.09 -22.45
N LYS A 174 -2.34 8.82 -22.06
CA LYS A 174 -3.45 7.92 -22.40
C LYS A 174 -4.76 8.39 -21.76
N GLY A 175 -4.75 8.68 -20.46
CA GLY A 175 -5.95 9.05 -19.72
C GLY A 175 -6.53 10.39 -20.18
N VAL A 176 -5.69 11.36 -20.53
CA VAL A 176 -6.12 12.65 -21.10
C VAL A 176 -6.66 12.47 -22.51
N GLY A 177 -6.07 11.59 -23.32
CA GLY A 177 -6.58 11.28 -24.66
C GLY A 177 -7.97 10.62 -24.68
N GLU A 178 -8.40 10.01 -23.56
CA GLU A 178 -9.74 9.43 -23.40
C GLU A 178 -10.78 10.46 -22.87
N VAL A 179 -10.36 11.66 -22.47
CA VAL A 179 -11.27 12.69 -21.94
C VAL A 179 -11.96 13.44 -23.07
N GLU A 180 -13.29 13.49 -23.01
CA GLU A 180 -14.08 14.35 -23.89
C GLU A 180 -14.08 15.80 -23.36
N ALA A 181 -13.48 16.72 -24.12
CA ALA A 181 -13.42 18.14 -23.74
C ALA A 181 -14.78 18.86 -23.82
N GLY A 182 -15.73 18.35 -24.61
CA GLY A 182 -17.06 18.95 -24.80
C GLY A 182 -16.98 20.41 -25.27
N PHE A 183 -17.52 21.33 -24.47
CA PHE A 183 -17.47 22.79 -24.71
C PHE A 183 -16.12 23.45 -24.38
N GLY A 184 -15.10 22.66 -24.03
CA GLY A 184 -13.77 23.11 -23.66
C GLY A 184 -13.54 23.09 -22.15
N ILE A 185 -12.27 23.00 -21.80
CA ILE A 185 -11.73 22.97 -20.44
C ILE A 185 -11.24 24.38 -20.10
N ASP A 186 -11.75 24.97 -19.02
CA ASP A 186 -11.42 26.34 -18.59
C ASP A 186 -10.55 26.36 -17.32
N ALA A 187 -10.38 25.22 -16.64
CA ALA A 187 -9.45 25.10 -15.52
C ALA A 187 -8.91 23.68 -15.35
N LEU A 188 -7.67 23.62 -14.87
CA LEU A 188 -6.97 22.38 -14.52
C LEU A 188 -6.56 22.46 -13.05
N ARG A 189 -6.76 21.38 -12.31
CA ARG A 189 -6.25 21.21 -10.95
C ARG A 189 -5.53 19.88 -10.83
N LEU A 190 -4.37 19.91 -10.22
CA LEU A 190 -3.52 18.75 -10.00
C LEU A 190 -3.29 18.58 -8.50
N CYS A 191 -3.53 17.38 -7.99
CA CYS A 191 -3.38 17.08 -6.57
C CYS A 191 -2.62 15.75 -6.39
N ALA A 192 -1.63 15.74 -5.50
CA ALA A 192 -1.01 14.50 -5.07
C ALA A 192 -1.82 13.92 -3.90
N GLU A 193 -2.78 13.04 -4.21
CA GLU A 193 -3.70 12.44 -3.23
C GLU A 193 -2.96 11.56 -2.21
N VAL A 194 -1.94 10.85 -2.68
CA VAL A 194 -1.09 10.00 -1.83
C VAL A 194 0.35 10.45 -2.04
N THR A 195 1.03 10.78 -0.95
CA THR A 195 2.44 11.14 -0.95
C THR A 195 3.20 10.31 0.08
N GLU A 196 4.46 10.06 -0.19
CA GLU A 196 5.39 9.41 0.74
C GLU A 196 6.63 10.27 0.90
N LYS A 197 7.35 10.10 2.01
CA LYS A 197 8.63 10.77 2.23
C LYS A 197 9.63 10.32 1.16
N LEU A 198 10.27 11.28 0.52
CA LEU A 198 11.32 11.09 -0.48
C LEU A 198 12.47 12.05 -0.14
N PRO A 199 13.41 11.61 0.72
CA PRO A 199 14.55 12.43 1.08
C PRO A 199 15.43 12.73 -0.15
N PRO A 200 16.19 13.83 -0.15
CA PRO A 200 17.15 14.10 -1.22
C PRO A 200 18.18 12.98 -1.29
N GLU A 201 18.32 12.37 -2.47
CA GLU A 201 19.38 11.41 -2.73
C GLU A 201 20.67 12.15 -3.12
N GLN A 202 21.80 11.70 -2.57
CA GLN A 202 23.11 12.15 -3.02
C GLN A 202 23.38 11.58 -4.42
N LEU A 203 23.52 12.46 -5.41
CA LEU A 203 24.00 12.10 -6.73
C LEU A 203 25.46 11.62 -6.59
N GLY A 204 25.68 10.32 -6.71
CA GLY A 204 27.01 9.73 -6.68
C GLY A 204 27.94 10.32 -7.77
N HIS A 205 29.24 10.36 -7.47
CA HIS A 205 30.31 10.77 -8.37
C HIS A 205 30.27 9.92 -9.66
N GLY A 206 29.73 10.48 -10.74
CA GLY A 206 29.51 9.76 -12.01
C GLY A 206 28.33 10.31 -12.83
N SER A 207 27.54 11.20 -12.24
CA SER A 207 26.47 11.93 -12.93
C SER A 207 27.07 13.13 -13.68
N THR A 208 27.24 13.02 -14.99
CA THR A 208 27.60 14.17 -15.85
C THR A 208 26.51 15.26 -15.71
N PRO A 209 26.86 16.56 -15.62
CA PRO A 209 25.86 17.62 -15.57
C PRO A 209 25.01 17.58 -16.86
N GLY A 210 23.70 17.45 -16.73
CA GLY A 210 22.75 17.58 -17.85
C GLY A 210 22.02 16.31 -18.31
N ARG A 211 22.38 15.12 -17.82
CA ARG A 211 21.55 13.90 -17.97
C ARG A 211 21.66 13.00 -16.75
N PRO A 212 20.62 12.88 -15.89
CA PRO A 212 20.60 11.81 -14.90
C PRO A 212 20.62 10.48 -15.66
N LYS A 213 21.69 9.68 -15.53
CA LYS A 213 21.63 8.28 -15.95
C LYS A 213 20.55 7.61 -15.12
N LEU A 214 19.45 7.24 -15.76
CA LEU A 214 18.36 6.50 -15.14
C LEU A 214 18.97 5.22 -14.53
N ARG A 215 18.91 5.08 -13.21
CA ARG A 215 19.35 3.82 -12.58
C ARG A 215 18.44 2.71 -13.12
N SER A 216 18.98 1.50 -13.26
CA SER A 216 18.19 0.36 -13.75
C SER A 216 16.90 0.15 -12.93
N GLU A 217 16.95 0.44 -11.63
CA GLU A 217 15.78 0.41 -10.75
C GLU A 217 14.72 1.45 -11.09
N ASP A 218 15.11 2.67 -11.49
CA ASP A 218 14.17 3.73 -11.86
C ASP A 218 13.44 3.38 -13.15
N ALA A 219 14.14 2.79 -14.11
CA ALA A 219 13.56 2.30 -15.36
C ALA A 219 12.56 1.16 -15.12
N LEU A 220 12.86 0.27 -14.18
CA LEU A 220 11.94 -0.79 -13.78
C LEU A 220 10.69 -0.20 -13.10
N ALA A 221 10.87 0.77 -12.20
CA ALA A 221 9.74 1.44 -11.55
C ALA A 221 8.85 2.20 -12.55
N ASP A 222 9.43 2.81 -13.59
CA ASP A 222 8.68 3.39 -14.70
C ASP A 222 7.86 2.36 -15.47
N LEU A 223 8.47 1.22 -15.76
CA LEU A 223 7.78 0.12 -16.41
C LEU A 223 6.61 -0.38 -15.56
N VAL A 224 6.82 -0.60 -14.26
CA VAL A 224 5.75 -1.01 -13.33
C VAL A 224 4.65 0.05 -13.25
N SER A 225 4.99 1.34 -13.26
CA SER A 225 3.99 2.42 -13.24
C SER A 225 3.16 2.41 -14.53
N ARG A 226 3.78 2.29 -15.71
CA ARG A 226 3.06 2.22 -16.99
C ARG A 226 2.18 0.97 -17.09
N LEU A 227 2.70 -0.20 -16.71
CA LEU A 227 1.93 -1.45 -16.72
C LEU A 227 0.81 -1.41 -15.69
N GLY A 228 1.06 -0.89 -14.48
CA GLY A 228 0.09 -0.79 -13.40
C GLY A 228 -1.07 0.15 -13.73
N ASN A 229 -0.82 1.30 -14.38
CA ASN A 229 -1.91 2.18 -14.83
C ASN A 229 -2.74 1.57 -15.98
N ARG A 230 -2.21 0.59 -16.73
CA ARG A 230 -2.92 -0.06 -17.84
C ARG A 230 -3.63 -1.35 -17.45
N LEU A 231 -3.01 -2.18 -16.61
CA LEU A 231 -3.48 -3.53 -16.24
C LEU A 231 -4.02 -3.60 -14.81
N GLY A 232 -3.80 -2.56 -13.99
CA GLY A 232 -3.99 -2.59 -12.54
C GLY A 232 -2.68 -2.94 -11.82
N PHE A 233 -2.42 -2.28 -10.69
CA PHE A 233 -1.19 -2.48 -9.92
C PHE A 233 -1.08 -3.87 -9.28
N ASP A 234 -2.21 -4.52 -8.99
CA ASP A 234 -2.26 -5.89 -8.45
C ASP A 234 -1.98 -6.97 -9.50
N ALA A 235 -2.25 -6.67 -10.78
CA ALA A 235 -2.00 -7.59 -11.89
C ALA A 235 -0.51 -7.65 -12.27
N VAL A 236 0.27 -6.61 -11.95
CA VAL A 236 1.70 -6.59 -12.18
C VAL A 236 2.39 -7.25 -11.00
N GLN A 237 2.76 -8.52 -11.17
CA GLN A 237 3.31 -9.36 -10.11
C GLN A 237 4.82 -9.49 -10.19
N ARG A 238 5.45 -9.75 -9.03
CA ARG A 238 6.84 -10.19 -8.91
C ARG A 238 6.91 -11.47 -8.08
N MET A 239 7.97 -12.22 -8.29
CA MET A 239 8.33 -13.36 -7.45
C MET A 239 9.34 -12.90 -6.39
N LEU A 240 9.04 -13.20 -5.13
CA LEU A 240 9.93 -13.00 -3.98
C LEU A 240 10.47 -14.34 -3.52
N PRO A 241 11.71 -14.42 -3.00
CA PRO A 241 12.20 -15.63 -2.37
C PRO A 241 11.32 -16.00 -1.17
N ALA A 242 11.14 -17.30 -0.93
CA ALA A 242 10.49 -17.82 0.26
C ALA A 242 11.39 -18.85 0.95
N ASP A 243 11.32 -18.91 2.27
CA ASP A 243 12.05 -19.89 3.09
C ASP A 243 11.37 -21.26 3.01
N SER A 244 11.48 -21.90 1.85
CA SER A 244 10.95 -23.24 1.60
C SER A 244 11.92 -24.05 0.76
N THR A 245 12.13 -25.29 1.18
CA THR A 245 12.94 -26.25 0.41
C THR A 245 12.13 -26.87 -0.74
N ILE A 246 10.80 -26.92 -0.57
CA ILE A 246 9.84 -27.38 -1.56
C ILE A 246 9.86 -26.44 -2.79
N PRO A 247 10.11 -26.94 -4.01
CA PRO A 247 10.25 -26.13 -5.22
C PRO A 247 9.06 -25.21 -5.51
N GLU A 248 7.85 -25.74 -5.41
CA GLU A 248 6.56 -25.09 -5.66
C GLU A 248 6.30 -23.93 -4.71
N ARG A 249 6.95 -23.96 -3.54
CA ARG A 249 6.80 -22.97 -2.46
C ARG A 249 8.05 -22.12 -2.27
N SER A 250 9.07 -22.30 -3.11
CA SER A 250 10.35 -21.58 -3.00
C SER A 250 10.27 -20.11 -3.38
N PHE A 251 9.08 -19.63 -3.75
CA PHE A 251 8.80 -18.24 -4.07
C PHE A 251 7.39 -17.85 -3.60
N LEU A 252 7.22 -16.56 -3.35
CA LEU A 252 5.93 -15.91 -3.12
C LEU A 252 5.60 -15.00 -4.31
N ILE A 253 4.33 -14.90 -4.65
CA ILE A 253 3.86 -13.96 -5.66
C ILE A 253 3.29 -12.74 -4.94
N ALA A 254 3.80 -11.56 -5.27
CA ALA A 254 3.33 -10.30 -4.68
C ALA A 254 3.17 -9.21 -5.75
N PRO A 255 2.24 -8.25 -5.58
CA PRO A 255 2.16 -7.07 -6.44
C PRO A 255 3.48 -6.28 -6.44
N ALA A 256 4.03 -6.02 -7.62
CA ALA A 256 5.36 -5.43 -7.78
C ALA A 256 5.43 -3.98 -7.28
N ALA A 257 4.31 -3.25 -7.26
CA ALA A 257 4.25 -1.86 -6.81
C ALA A 257 4.22 -1.70 -5.29
N TYR A 258 3.83 -2.74 -4.56
CA TYR A 258 3.69 -2.75 -3.10
C TYR A 258 4.72 -3.64 -2.41
N SER A 259 5.70 -4.17 -3.17
CA SER A 259 6.74 -5.05 -2.66
C SER A 259 8.13 -4.66 -3.16
N THR A 260 9.12 -4.82 -2.30
CA THR A 260 10.53 -4.56 -2.62
C THR A 260 11.17 -5.77 -3.28
N ALA A 261 12.15 -5.53 -4.16
CA ALA A 261 12.95 -6.62 -4.70
C ALA A 261 13.80 -7.20 -3.58
N GLU A 262 13.77 -8.52 -3.43
CA GLU A 262 14.66 -9.21 -2.51
C GLU A 262 15.62 -10.08 -3.32
N GLU A 263 16.88 -10.08 -2.94
CA GLU A 263 17.86 -10.97 -3.53
C GLU A 263 17.56 -12.40 -3.09
N ALA A 264 17.47 -13.30 -4.07
CA ALA A 264 17.30 -14.70 -3.77
C ALA A 264 18.54 -15.21 -3.01
N PRO A 265 18.36 -15.98 -1.92
CA PRO A 265 19.49 -16.54 -1.20
C PRO A 265 20.30 -17.44 -2.16
N PRO A 266 21.64 -17.48 -2.01
CA PRO A 266 22.49 -18.29 -2.88
C PRO A 266 22.07 -19.76 -2.77
N ARG A 267 21.52 -20.31 -3.86
CA ARG A 267 21.12 -21.71 -3.91
C ARG A 267 22.36 -22.61 -3.87
N ARG A 268 22.51 -23.36 -2.79
CA ARG A 268 23.51 -24.43 -2.66
C ARG A 268 22.81 -25.75 -3.00
N GLY A 269 22.91 -26.18 -4.25
CA GLY A 269 22.26 -27.40 -4.73
C GLY A 269 22.33 -27.57 -6.24
N PRO A 270 21.86 -28.71 -6.77
CA PRO A 270 21.74 -28.89 -8.21
C PRO A 270 20.76 -27.86 -8.81
N PRO A 271 20.94 -27.49 -10.09
CA PRO A 271 20.03 -26.56 -10.74
C PRO A 271 18.63 -27.18 -10.84
N ARG A 272 17.61 -26.36 -10.55
CA ARG A 272 16.19 -26.70 -10.68
C ARG A 272 15.62 -26.18 -12.01
N PRO A 273 14.56 -26.80 -12.54
CA PRO A 273 13.95 -26.37 -13.81
C PRO A 273 13.33 -24.97 -13.70
N GLN A 274 13.26 -24.26 -14.83
CA GLN A 274 12.61 -22.94 -14.91
C GLN A 274 11.08 -23.08 -15.00
N ILE A 275 10.61 -24.17 -15.60
CA ILE A 275 9.19 -24.48 -15.75
C ILE A 275 8.86 -25.61 -14.79
N LEU A 276 7.95 -25.33 -13.85
CA LEU A 276 7.35 -26.32 -12.97
C LEU A 276 5.89 -26.51 -13.36
N PHE A 277 5.44 -27.75 -13.32
CA PHE A 277 4.04 -28.12 -13.52
C PHE A 277 3.61 -29.12 -12.44
N PRO A 278 2.29 -29.34 -12.24
CA PRO A 278 1.81 -30.38 -11.35
C PRO A 278 2.43 -31.76 -11.71
N PRO A 279 2.75 -32.63 -10.74
CA PRO A 279 3.35 -33.93 -11.03
C PRO A 279 2.53 -34.75 -12.03
N GLU A 280 3.14 -35.09 -13.17
CA GLU A 280 2.53 -35.91 -14.22
C GLU A 280 3.15 -37.31 -14.23
N MET A 281 2.31 -38.35 -14.21
CA MET A 281 2.78 -39.73 -14.14
C MET A 281 3.51 -40.17 -15.42
N VAL A 282 4.63 -40.88 -15.23
CA VAL A 282 5.38 -41.53 -16.30
C VAL A 282 4.85 -42.94 -16.51
N SER A 283 4.60 -43.30 -17.76
CA SER A 283 4.11 -44.64 -18.13
C SER A 283 5.17 -45.46 -18.86
N GLY A 284 5.05 -46.79 -18.81
CA GLY A 284 5.91 -47.68 -19.61
C GLY A 284 7.41 -47.56 -19.29
N ALA A 285 7.75 -47.25 -18.04
CA ALA A 285 9.11 -47.17 -17.55
C ALA A 285 9.81 -48.54 -17.69
N ARG A 286 10.87 -48.60 -18.49
CA ARG A 286 11.68 -49.81 -18.72
C ARG A 286 13.13 -49.54 -18.36
N GLY A 287 13.79 -50.58 -17.84
CA GLY A 287 15.21 -50.50 -17.44
C GLY A 287 15.45 -49.60 -16.24
N ALA A 288 14.45 -49.42 -15.36
CA ALA A 288 14.64 -48.74 -14.08
C ALA A 288 15.39 -49.69 -13.13
N GLN A 289 16.46 -49.20 -12.50
CA GLN A 289 17.09 -49.88 -11.36
C GLN A 289 16.55 -49.26 -10.07
N PRO A 290 16.52 -50.00 -8.93
CA PRO A 290 16.09 -49.42 -7.66
C PRO A 290 16.85 -48.14 -7.34
N GLY A 291 16.11 -47.03 -7.20
CA GLY A 291 16.68 -45.71 -6.89
C GLY A 291 17.27 -44.95 -8.08
N HIS A 292 17.18 -45.48 -9.31
CA HIS A 292 17.67 -44.82 -10.53
C HIS A 292 16.56 -44.67 -11.57
N PRO A 293 16.59 -43.57 -12.35
CA PRO A 293 15.55 -43.28 -13.35
C PRO A 293 15.52 -44.33 -14.48
N PRO A 294 14.35 -44.53 -15.12
CA PRO A 294 14.20 -45.50 -16.19
C PRO A 294 15.04 -45.12 -17.43
N ALA A 295 15.57 -46.14 -18.12
CA ALA A 295 16.30 -45.97 -19.36
C ALA A 295 15.37 -45.54 -20.52
N GLN A 296 14.12 -46.01 -20.52
CA GLN A 296 13.09 -45.65 -21.49
C GLN A 296 11.76 -45.43 -20.78
N PHE A 297 11.00 -44.42 -21.20
CA PHE A 297 9.71 -44.12 -20.60
C PHE A 297 8.77 -43.38 -21.57
N ARG A 298 7.49 -43.26 -21.19
CA ARG A 298 6.48 -42.48 -21.91
C ARG A 298 5.96 -41.34 -21.05
N TRP A 299 5.91 -40.16 -21.63
CA TRP A 299 5.32 -38.96 -21.01
C TRP A 299 4.57 -38.18 -22.09
N ARG A 300 3.35 -37.70 -21.78
CA ARG A 300 2.45 -37.02 -22.73
C ARG A 300 2.29 -37.77 -24.08
N ASN A 301 2.13 -39.08 -23.99
CA ASN A 301 2.02 -40.01 -25.12
C ASN A 301 3.24 -40.09 -26.06
N MET A 302 4.33 -39.38 -25.75
CA MET A 302 5.62 -39.47 -26.43
C MET A 302 6.53 -40.48 -25.73
N ARG A 303 7.47 -41.05 -26.48
CA ARG A 303 8.51 -41.95 -25.94
C ARG A 303 9.80 -41.18 -25.77
N PHE A 304 10.46 -41.38 -24.65
CA PHE A 304 11.74 -40.77 -24.31
C PHE A 304 12.75 -41.82 -23.88
N SER A 305 14.02 -41.56 -24.20
CA SER A 305 15.16 -42.39 -23.86
C SER A 305 16.16 -41.58 -23.04
N THR A 306 16.49 -42.04 -21.85
CA THR A 306 17.45 -41.37 -20.97
C THR A 306 18.85 -41.44 -21.58
N LEU A 307 19.45 -40.29 -21.90
CA LEU A 307 20.85 -40.16 -22.31
C LEU A 307 21.76 -40.00 -21.09
N ARG A 308 21.39 -39.12 -20.17
CA ARG A 308 22.14 -38.83 -18.95
C ARG A 308 21.18 -38.57 -17.80
N ALA A 309 21.50 -39.11 -16.63
CA ALA A 309 20.81 -38.85 -15.38
C ALA A 309 21.77 -38.19 -14.38
N THR A 310 21.35 -37.09 -13.75
CA THR A 310 22.11 -36.38 -12.71
C THR A 310 21.23 -36.24 -11.47
N GLY A 311 21.70 -36.71 -10.31
CA GLY A 311 20.91 -36.75 -9.06
C GLY A 311 21.41 -37.82 -8.09
N PRO A 312 20.63 -38.15 -7.03
CA PRO A 312 19.34 -37.56 -6.68
C PRO A 312 19.47 -36.25 -5.87
N GLU A 313 18.60 -35.28 -6.14
CA GLU A 313 18.26 -34.22 -5.17
C GLU A 313 17.15 -34.74 -4.27
N ARG A 314 17.48 -35.04 -3.01
CA ARG A 314 16.51 -35.54 -2.02
C ARG A 314 15.83 -34.38 -1.32
N ILE A 315 14.52 -34.28 -1.46
CA ILE A 315 13.70 -33.26 -0.79
C ILE A 315 12.72 -33.96 0.15
N ALA A 316 12.68 -33.51 1.41
CA ALA A 316 11.77 -33.99 2.43
C ALA A 316 10.56 -33.04 2.57
N PRO A 317 9.38 -33.55 2.96
CA PRO A 317 8.25 -32.72 3.32
C PRO A 317 8.59 -31.81 4.52
N GLU A 318 8.01 -30.61 4.54
CA GLU A 318 8.14 -29.68 5.65
C GLU A 318 7.22 -30.10 6.80
N TRP A 319 7.77 -30.52 7.94
CA TRP A 319 7.01 -31.15 9.03
C TRP A 319 5.92 -30.26 9.66
N TRP A 320 6.05 -28.94 9.52
CA TRP A 320 5.09 -27.96 10.03
C TRP A 320 3.95 -27.65 9.04
N PHE A 321 3.95 -28.26 7.84
CA PHE A 321 2.92 -28.09 6.81
C PHE A 321 2.34 -29.45 6.38
N ASP A 322 1.03 -29.63 6.51
CA ASP A 322 0.33 -30.78 5.91
C ASP A 322 -0.04 -30.45 4.46
N ASP A 323 0.91 -30.66 3.54
CA ASP A 323 0.68 -30.54 2.10
C ASP A 323 0.23 -31.90 1.52
N PRO A 324 -1.00 -32.01 0.97
CA PRO A 324 -1.51 -33.24 0.36
C PRO A 324 -0.58 -33.83 -0.71
N ALA A 325 0.12 -33.00 -1.49
CA ALA A 325 1.02 -33.46 -2.54
C ALA A 325 2.25 -34.18 -1.95
N TRP A 326 2.68 -33.80 -0.75
CA TRP A 326 3.89 -34.30 -0.10
C TRP A 326 3.62 -35.39 0.97
N ARG A 327 2.36 -35.81 1.15
CA ARG A 327 1.99 -36.90 2.09
C ARG A 327 2.62 -38.26 1.75
N ALA A 328 3.00 -38.47 0.49
CA ALA A 328 3.77 -39.66 0.07
C ALA A 328 5.17 -39.71 0.71
N GLY A 329 5.66 -38.59 1.24
CA GLY A 329 6.91 -38.49 1.97
C GLY A 329 8.04 -37.90 1.11
N ILE A 330 9.24 -38.44 1.30
CA ILE A 330 10.48 -37.95 0.67
C ILE A 330 10.43 -38.18 -0.84
N ARG A 331 10.87 -37.19 -1.62
CA ARG A 331 11.00 -37.30 -3.09
C ARG A 331 12.47 -37.21 -3.50
N ASP A 332 12.89 -38.16 -4.33
CA ASP A 332 14.23 -38.18 -4.93
C ASP A 332 14.14 -37.72 -6.38
N TYR A 333 14.57 -36.48 -6.64
CA TYR A 333 14.54 -35.83 -7.95
C TYR A 333 15.80 -36.10 -8.77
N TRP A 334 15.62 -36.30 -10.06
CA TRP A 334 16.64 -36.60 -11.05
C TRP A 334 16.48 -35.67 -12.25
N ARG A 335 17.57 -35.04 -12.67
CA ARG A 335 17.64 -34.34 -13.96
C ARG A 335 17.97 -35.33 -15.06
N ILE A 336 17.04 -35.49 -15.99
CA ILE A 336 17.12 -36.42 -17.12
C ILE A 336 17.34 -35.63 -18.40
N GLU A 337 18.49 -35.83 -19.03
CA GLU A 337 18.71 -35.41 -20.41
C GLU A 337 18.23 -36.55 -21.31
N THR A 338 17.27 -36.27 -22.18
CA THR A 338 16.72 -37.27 -23.11
C THR A 338 17.45 -37.24 -24.46
N ARG A 339 17.44 -38.35 -25.21
CA ARG A 339 17.99 -38.40 -26.57
C ARG A 339 17.16 -37.59 -27.57
N GLU A 340 15.88 -37.43 -27.28
CA GLU A 340 14.91 -36.75 -28.12
C GLU A 340 14.97 -35.21 -27.97
N GLY A 341 15.75 -34.70 -27.01
CA GLY A 341 16.02 -33.27 -26.84
C GLY A 341 15.63 -32.71 -25.47
N PRO A 342 14.38 -32.93 -24.98
CA PRO A 342 13.92 -32.35 -23.73
C PRO A 342 14.77 -32.76 -22.51
N ARG A 343 14.91 -31.82 -21.59
CA ARG A 343 15.58 -32.04 -20.30
C ARG A 343 14.53 -32.00 -19.20
N LEU A 344 14.25 -33.16 -18.62
CA LEU A 344 13.12 -33.34 -17.72
C LEU A 344 13.58 -33.49 -16.27
N TRP A 345 12.74 -33.06 -15.35
CA TRP A 345 12.94 -33.24 -13.91
C TRP A 345 11.97 -34.28 -13.39
N LEU A 346 12.50 -35.48 -13.16
CA LEU A 346 11.74 -36.66 -12.74
C LEU A 346 11.94 -36.89 -11.26
N PHE A 347 10.91 -37.36 -10.54
CA PHE A 347 11.08 -37.85 -9.18
C PHE A 347 10.39 -39.19 -8.97
N HIS A 348 10.85 -39.90 -7.94
CA HIS A 348 10.17 -41.05 -7.38
C HIS A 348 10.13 -40.92 -5.86
N THR A 349 9.18 -41.59 -5.22
CA THR A 349 9.00 -41.56 -3.77
C THR A 349 9.42 -42.91 -3.17
N PRO A 350 10.64 -43.04 -2.61
CA PRO A 350 11.16 -44.33 -2.14
C PRO A 350 10.36 -44.95 -0.98
N GLN A 351 9.61 -44.15 -0.21
CA GLN A 351 8.83 -44.61 0.95
C GLN A 351 7.50 -45.27 0.57
N VAL A 352 6.95 -44.94 -0.61
CA VAL A 352 5.73 -45.59 -1.15
C VAL A 352 6.17 -46.78 -2.00
N ALA A 353 6.86 -47.73 -1.35
CA ALA A 353 7.16 -49.03 -1.91
C ALA A 353 6.13 -50.03 -1.39
N GLY A 354 4.92 -50.03 -1.94
CA GLY A 354 3.92 -51.03 -1.57
C GLY A 354 2.51 -50.79 -2.07
N TRP A 355 2.20 -51.24 -3.29
CA TRP A 355 0.95 -51.99 -3.54
C TRP A 355 0.90 -52.81 -4.83
N ASN A 356 1.87 -52.68 -5.74
CA ASN A 356 1.86 -53.48 -6.97
C ASN A 356 3.00 -54.49 -6.94
N ALA A 357 2.64 -55.77 -6.78
CA ALA A 357 3.52 -56.92 -6.97
C ALA A 357 4.06 -56.90 -8.41
N GLY A 358 5.16 -56.18 -8.64
CA GLY A 358 5.71 -55.98 -9.98
C GLY A 358 6.85 -54.97 -10.12
N GLY A 359 7.47 -54.49 -9.03
CA GLY A 359 8.76 -53.78 -9.09
C GLY A 359 8.81 -52.43 -9.82
N ALA A 360 7.69 -51.90 -10.31
CA ALA A 360 7.65 -50.59 -10.95
C ALA A 360 7.55 -49.50 -9.88
N GLN A 361 8.63 -48.72 -9.71
CA GLN A 361 8.57 -47.46 -8.98
C GLN A 361 7.70 -46.48 -9.78
N ASP A 362 6.76 -45.80 -9.12
CA ASP A 362 5.97 -44.75 -9.77
C ASP A 362 6.84 -43.51 -9.96
N TRP A 363 7.15 -43.21 -11.22
CA TRP A 363 7.92 -42.05 -11.63
C TRP A 363 6.99 -40.94 -12.08
N PHE A 364 7.33 -39.69 -11.72
CA PHE A 364 6.58 -38.51 -12.10
C PHE A 364 7.51 -37.48 -12.73
N VAL A 365 7.03 -36.74 -13.73
CA VAL A 365 7.69 -35.56 -14.27
C VAL A 365 7.08 -34.33 -13.61
N GLN A 366 7.91 -33.39 -13.15
CA GLN A 366 7.43 -32.17 -12.49
C GLN A 366 8.00 -30.87 -13.06
N GLY A 367 9.00 -30.96 -13.94
CA GLY A 367 9.52 -29.76 -14.57
C GLY A 367 10.35 -30.03 -15.81
N GLU A 368 10.60 -28.95 -16.53
CA GLU A 368 11.38 -28.94 -17.76
C GLU A 368 12.47 -27.86 -17.66
N PHE A 369 13.68 -28.25 -18.02
CA PHE A 369 14.81 -27.32 -18.13
C PHE A 369 14.85 -26.73 -19.54
N ALA A 370 15.20 -25.44 -19.61
CA ALA A 370 15.42 -24.73 -20.86
C ALA A 370 16.64 -25.22 -21.65
#